data_AF-A0A953L2Q3-F1
#
_entry.id   AF-A0A953L2Q3-F1
#
_cell.length_a   1.000
_cell.length_b   1.000
_cell.length_c   1.000
_cell.angle_alpha   90.00
_cell.angle_beta   90.00
_cell.angle_gamma   90.00
#
_symmetry.space_group_name_H-M   'P 1'
#
loop_
_entity.id
_entity.type
_entity.pdbx_description
1 polymer ?
#
loop_
_entity_poly.entity_id
_entity_poly.type
_entity_poly.pdbx_seq_one_letter_code
_entity_poly.pdbx_strand_id
1 'polypeptide(L)'
;PYYLSLLDGRTIKYDSTTRFDFLSRENIAGKAAFTKGFSEIETLFGINVKGGIHFDMAKNPKRVSAIDVGVSCDYYFSPVLQMADIKERSFFANLYLSYQFGKRW
;
A
#
# COMPACT_ATOMS: atom_id res chain seq x y z
N PRO A 1 7.53 -10.03 -3.07
CA PRO A 1 8.29 -9.92 -4.35
C PRO A 1 7.39 -10.08 -5.58
N TYR A 2 7.54 -9.19 -6.56
CA TYR A 2 6.67 -9.13 -7.74
C TYR A 2 7.33 -9.82 -8.95
N TYR A 3 6.56 -10.65 -9.62
CA TYR A 3 7.01 -11.43 -10.78
C TYR A 3 6.26 -10.97 -12.04
N LEU A 4 7.01 -10.72 -13.11
CA LEU A 4 6.51 -10.32 -14.41
C LEU A 4 6.71 -11.43 -15.43
N SER A 5 5.72 -11.64 -16.29
CA SER A 5 5.84 -12.46 -17.48
C SER A 5 6.22 -11.56 -18.65
N LEU A 6 7.29 -11.91 -19.36
CA LEU A 6 7.70 -11.20 -20.56
C LEU A 6 7.02 -11.77 -21.81
N LEU A 7 7.05 -11.01 -22.91
CA LEU A 7 6.60 -11.47 -24.23
C LEU A 7 7.37 -12.69 -24.73
N ASP A 8 8.62 -12.84 -24.31
CA ASP A 8 9.52 -13.96 -24.59
C ASP A 8 9.20 -15.23 -23.74
N GLY A 9 8.09 -15.24 -23.00
CA GLY A 9 7.65 -16.39 -22.20
C GLY A 9 8.42 -16.62 -20.89
N ARG A 10 9.51 -15.88 -20.65
CA ARG A 10 10.26 -15.90 -19.38
C ARG A 10 9.47 -15.22 -18.26
N THR A 11 9.66 -15.70 -17.03
CA THR A 11 9.16 -15.06 -15.81
C THR A 11 10.34 -14.52 -15.02
N ILE A 12 10.36 -13.22 -14.73
CA ILE A 12 11.45 -12.56 -14.01
C ILE A 12 10.95 -11.88 -12.73
N LYS A 13 11.85 -11.80 -11.75
CA LYS A 13 11.73 -10.95 -10.55
C LYS A 13 12.62 -9.73 -10.75
N TYR A 14 12.30 -8.63 -10.08
CA TYR A 14 13.19 -7.48 -10.02
C TYR A 14 14.47 -7.84 -9.26
N ASP A 15 15.60 -7.70 -9.94
CA ASP A 15 16.96 -7.82 -9.42
C ASP A 15 17.84 -6.79 -10.13
N SER A 16 19.02 -6.50 -9.58
CA SER A 16 20.03 -5.65 -10.23
C SER A 16 20.37 -6.09 -11.66
N THR A 17 20.35 -7.40 -11.92
CA THR A 17 20.68 -8.00 -13.22
C THR A 17 19.51 -7.97 -14.22
N THR A 18 18.28 -8.06 -13.74
CA THR A 18 17.05 -8.10 -14.56
C THR A 18 16.36 -6.73 -14.65
N ARG A 19 16.91 -5.70 -14.00
CA ARG A 19 16.35 -4.34 -13.89
C ARG A 19 15.90 -3.77 -15.23
N PHE A 20 16.72 -3.88 -16.27
CA PHE A 20 16.41 -3.33 -17.59
C PHE A 20 15.16 -3.97 -18.19
N ASP A 21 15.11 -5.31 -18.20
CA ASP A 21 13.97 -6.06 -18.72
C ASP A 21 12.71 -5.87 -17.87
N PHE A 22 12.86 -5.77 -16.55
CA PHE A 22 11.74 -5.60 -15.61
C PHE A 22 11.07 -4.23 -15.72
N LEU A 23 11.84 -3.17 -16.01
CA LEU A 23 11.31 -1.81 -16.16
C LEU A 23 10.90 -1.47 -17.61
N SER A 24 11.24 -2.32 -18.58
CA SER A 24 10.94 -2.10 -19.99
C SER A 24 9.49 -2.45 -20.31
N ARG A 25 8.63 -1.42 -20.45
CA ARG A 25 7.20 -1.60 -20.73
C ARG A 25 6.91 -2.43 -21.98
N GLU A 26 7.76 -2.34 -23.00
CA GLU A 26 7.58 -3.07 -24.27
C GLU A 26 7.80 -4.58 -24.12
N ASN A 27 8.57 -5.02 -23.12
CA ASN A 27 8.87 -6.43 -22.90
C ASN A 27 7.87 -7.12 -21.95
N ILE A 28 6.97 -6.37 -21.31
CA ILE A 28 6.03 -6.90 -20.31
C ILE A 28 4.78 -7.45 -21.01
N ALA A 29 4.60 -8.77 -20.97
CA ALA A 29 3.37 -9.42 -21.42
C ALA A 29 2.25 -9.35 -20.37
N GLY A 30 2.62 -9.38 -19.08
CA GLY A 30 1.65 -9.27 -17.99
C GLY A 30 2.17 -9.79 -16.64
N LYS A 31 1.24 -9.97 -15.70
CA LYS A 31 1.53 -10.52 -14.36
C LYS A 31 1.84 -12.02 -14.45
N ALA A 32 2.80 -12.49 -13.64
CA ALA A 32 3.06 -13.92 -13.49
C ALA A 32 1.93 -14.64 -12.71
N ALA A 33 2.01 -15.97 -12.66
CA ALA A 33 1.08 -16.79 -11.88
C ALA A 33 1.04 -16.36 -10.41
N PHE A 34 -0.15 -16.24 -9.83
CA PHE A 34 -0.35 -15.75 -8.46
C PHE A 34 0.41 -16.57 -7.41
N THR A 35 0.62 -17.86 -7.65
CA THR A 35 1.36 -18.75 -6.74
C THR A 35 2.87 -18.47 -6.68
N LYS A 36 3.43 -17.73 -7.64
CA LYS A 36 4.84 -17.33 -7.63
C LYS A 36 5.07 -16.21 -6.60
N GLY A 37 6.03 -16.41 -5.70
CA GLY A 37 6.38 -15.47 -4.64
C GLY A 37 5.83 -15.80 -3.25
N PHE A 38 5.01 -16.85 -3.10
CA PHE A 38 4.49 -17.28 -1.79
C PHE A 38 5.59 -17.71 -0.80
N SER A 39 6.66 -18.34 -1.29
CA SER A 39 7.80 -18.75 -0.46
C SER A 39 8.72 -17.59 -0.06
N GLU A 40 8.49 -16.39 -0.59
CA GLU A 40 9.32 -15.21 -0.37
C GLU A 40 8.53 -14.10 0.34
N ILE A 41 7.52 -14.49 1.12
CA ILE A 41 6.79 -13.56 1.98
C ILE A 41 7.68 -13.25 3.17
N GLU A 42 8.05 -11.99 3.30
CA GLU A 42 8.79 -11.48 4.44
C GLU A 42 7.83 -10.78 5.39
N THR A 43 7.98 -11.05 6.69
CA THR A 43 7.19 -10.39 7.73
C THR A 43 7.98 -9.20 8.25
N LEU A 44 7.40 -8.01 8.14
CA LEU A 44 8.01 -6.77 8.65
C LEU A 44 7.23 -6.30 9.87
N PHE A 45 7.95 -6.04 10.95
CA PHE A 45 7.37 -5.48 12.17
C PHE A 45 7.48 -3.96 12.15
N GLY A 46 6.45 -3.31 12.68
CA GLY A 46 6.39 -1.87 12.76
C GLY A 46 5.38 -1.41 13.81
N ILE A 47 5.41 -0.11 14.09
CA ILE A 47 4.49 0.59 14.96
C ILE A 47 3.70 1.56 14.10
N ASN A 48 2.38 1.51 14.24
CA ASN A 48 1.47 2.48 13.66
C ASN A 48 0.86 3.33 14.78
N VAL A 49 0.90 4.66 14.60
CA VAL A 49 0.27 5.63 15.49
C VAL A 49 -0.72 6.44 14.67
N LYS A 50 -1.95 6.58 15.17
CA LYS A 50 -3.01 7.40 14.57
C LYS A 50 -3.53 8.40 15.57
N GLY A 51 -3.71 9.63 15.13
CA GLY A 51 -4.32 10.69 15.92
C GLY A 51 -5.26 11.50 15.04
N GLY A 52 -6.45 11.80 15.53
CA GLY A 52 -7.45 12.53 14.76
C GLY A 52 -8.49 13.18 15.65
N ILE A 53 -9.30 14.02 15.01
CA ILE A 53 -10.43 14.72 15.62
C ILE A 53 -11.70 14.20 14.95
N HIS A 54 -12.63 13.76 15.78
CA HIS A 54 -13.95 13.29 15.36
C HIS A 54 -15.01 14.36 15.65
N PHE A 55 -15.68 14.84 14.60
CA PHE A 55 -16.75 15.82 14.66
C PHE A 55 -18.10 15.15 14.40
N ASP A 56 -18.98 15.16 15.40
CA ASP A 56 -20.38 14.77 15.24
C ASP A 56 -21.23 15.98 14.83
N MET A 57 -21.84 15.92 13.64
CA MET A 57 -22.66 16.99 13.07
C MET A 57 -24.14 16.58 12.96
N ALA A 58 -24.57 15.53 13.67
CA ALA A 58 -25.95 15.08 13.68
C ALA A 58 -26.89 16.06 14.44
N LYS A 59 -27.55 16.98 13.73
CA LYS A 59 -28.61 17.84 14.31
C LYS A 59 -29.86 17.07 14.76
N ASN A 60 -30.14 15.93 14.14
CA ASN A 60 -31.28 15.06 14.47
C ASN A 60 -30.77 13.68 14.91
N PRO A 61 -31.25 13.10 16.02
CA PRO A 61 -30.80 11.80 16.51
C PRO A 61 -31.09 10.63 15.55
N LYS A 62 -32.04 10.81 14.61
CA LYS A 62 -32.37 9.85 13.56
C LYS A 62 -31.41 9.89 12.36
N ARG A 63 -30.52 10.90 12.25
CA ARG A 63 -29.53 11.02 11.18
C ARG A 63 -28.13 10.95 11.79
N VAL A 64 -27.23 10.21 11.13
CA VAL A 64 -25.82 10.14 11.49
C VAL A 64 -25.05 10.91 10.43
N SER A 65 -24.29 11.91 10.86
CA SER A 65 -23.42 12.70 9.99
C SER A 65 -22.21 13.08 10.80
N ALA A 66 -21.07 12.45 10.55
CA ALA A 66 -19.84 12.73 11.26
C ALA A 66 -18.66 12.87 10.31
N ILE A 67 -17.74 13.76 10.63
CA ILE A 67 -16.47 13.94 9.93
C ILE A 67 -15.36 13.50 10.88
N ASP A 68 -14.42 12.70 10.39
CA ASP A 68 -13.20 12.34 11.10
C ASP A 68 -12.02 12.79 10.25
N VAL A 69 -11.15 13.62 10.84
CA VAL A 69 -9.94 14.10 10.18
C VAL A 69 -8.76 13.80 11.07
N GLY A 70 -7.71 13.22 10.52
CA GLY A 70 -6.53 12.94 11.29
C GLY A 70 -5.30 12.65 10.47
N VAL A 71 -4.26 12.32 11.20
CA VAL A 71 -2.95 11.97 10.68
C VAL A 71 -2.56 10.60 11.21
N SER A 72 -1.81 9.85 10.42
CA SER A 72 -1.22 8.59 10.88
C SER A 72 0.22 8.49 10.47
N CYS A 73 1.03 7.94 11.37
CA CYS A 73 2.45 7.70 11.15
C CYS A 73 2.71 6.20 11.31
N ASP A 74 3.37 5.62 10.33
CA ASP A 74 3.86 4.25 10.33
C ASP A 74 5.39 4.26 10.41
N TYR A 75 5.94 3.51 11.35
CA TYR A 75 7.37 3.29 11.47
C TYR A 75 7.68 1.81 11.47
N TYR A 76 8.49 1.36 10.50
CA TYR A 76 8.93 -0.01 10.36
C TYR A 76 10.35 -0.18 10.90
N PHE A 77 10.61 -1.26 11.64
CA PHE A 77 11.96 -1.52 12.16
C PHE A 77 12.95 -1.90 11.05
N SER A 78 12.44 -2.45 9.95
CA SER A 78 13.20 -2.76 8.74
C SER A 78 12.79 -1.82 7.60
N PRO A 79 13.73 -1.42 6.74
CA PRO A 79 13.43 -0.55 5.60
C PRO A 79 12.45 -1.23 4.64
N VAL A 80 11.46 -0.47 4.16
CA VAL A 80 10.44 -0.96 3.23
C VAL A 80 10.74 -0.42 1.84
N LEU A 81 10.99 -1.32 0.90
CA LEU A 81 11.08 -1.00 -0.52
C LEU A 81 9.67 -0.97 -1.13
N GLN A 82 9.15 0.24 -1.40
CA GLN A 82 7.84 0.39 -2.03
C GLN A 82 7.90 0.40 -3.56
N MET A 83 8.96 0.96 -4.14
CA MET A 83 9.11 1.12 -5.58
C MET A 83 10.54 0.80 -6.00
N ALA A 84 10.69 0.19 -7.17
CA ALA A 84 11.99 -0.02 -7.81
C ALA A 84 12.71 1.33 -7.98
N ASP A 85 14.03 1.33 -7.77
CA ASP A 85 14.94 2.48 -7.87
C ASP A 85 14.68 3.66 -6.90
N ILE A 86 13.68 3.58 -6.02
CA ILE A 86 13.48 4.57 -4.95
C ILE A 86 14.16 4.09 -3.69
N LYS A 87 14.93 4.98 -3.05
CA LYS A 87 15.56 4.68 -1.76
C LYS A 87 14.50 4.23 -0.76
N GLU A 88 14.75 3.08 -0.15
CA GLU A 88 13.92 2.49 0.88
C GLU A 88 13.66 3.47 2.04
N ARG A 89 12.44 3.43 2.58
CA ARG A 89 12.01 4.29 3.68
C ARG A 89 11.39 3.43 4.77
N SER A 90 11.69 3.78 6.01
CA SER A 90 11.14 3.12 7.20
C SER A 90 10.01 3.92 7.85
N PHE A 91 9.84 5.19 7.49
CA PHE A 91 8.85 6.09 8.07
C PHE A 91 7.87 6.60 7.00
N PHE A 92 6.58 6.50 7.29
CA PHE A 92 5.50 6.97 6.41
C PHE A 92 4.50 7.81 7.20
N ALA A 93 4.26 9.03 6.74
CA ALA A 93 3.23 9.91 7.29
C ALA A 93 2.06 10.00 6.31
N ASN A 94 0.84 9.87 6.82
CA ASN A 94 -0.38 9.87 6.05
C ASN A 94 -1.38 10.86 6.67
N LEU A 95 -2.22 11.42 5.81
CA LEU A 95 -3.39 12.21 6.21
C LEU A 95 -4.64 11.44 5.81
N TYR A 96 -5.66 11.45 6.67
CA TYR A 96 -6.93 10.82 6.36
C TYR A 96 -8.09 11.76 6.65
N LEU A 97 -9.12 11.63 5.81
CA LEU A 97 -10.42 12.28 5.95
C LEU A 97 -11.48 11.21 5.74
N SER A 98 -12.37 11.04 6.70
CA SER A 98 -13.49 10.12 6.63
C SER A 98 -14.79 10.86 6.89
N TYR A 99 -15.80 10.55 6.07
CA TYR A 99 -17.13 11.10 6.22
C TYR A 99 -18.11 9.94 6.46
N GLN A 100 -18.80 9.99 7.59
CA GLN A 100 -19.80 9.01 7.98
C GLN A 100 -21.19 9.59 7.75
N PHE A 101 -22.02 8.91 6.96
CA PHE A 101 -23.40 9.29 6.70
C PHE A 101 -24.33 8.09 6.94
N GLY A 102 -25.50 8.31 7.53
CA GLY A 102 -26.46 7.24 7.79
C GLY A 102 -27.75 7.69 8.48
N LYS A 103 -28.63 6.72 8.75
CA LYS A 103 -29.89 6.90 9.50
C LYS A 103 -29.93 5.88 10.63
N ARG A 104 -30.23 6.32 11.85
CA ARG A 104 -30.45 5.43 13.01
C ARG A 104 -31.95 5.08 13.04
N TRP A 105 -32.29 3.80 12.91
CA TRP A 105 -33.66 3.26 12.93
C TRP A 105 -34.10 2.90 14.34
#